data_AF-A0A3S3RLC2-F1
#
_entry.id   AF-A0A3S3RLC2-F1
#
_cell.length_a   1.000
_cell.length_b   1.000
_cell.length_c   1.000
_cell.angle_alpha   90.00
_cell.angle_beta   90.00
_cell.angle_gamma   90.00
#
_symmetry.space_group_name_H-M   'P 1'
#
loop_
_entity.id
_entity.type
_entity.pdbx_description
1 polymer ?
#
loop_
_entity_poly.entity_id
_entity_poly.type
_entity_poly.pdbx_seq_one_letter_code
_entity_poly.pdbx_strand_id
1 'polypeptide(L)'
;MSLPAWGEEPVARHDRDSFDCGDAALNEFLRMHARRNHERGASKTFLAVAKHDATVLGFYTLSPAAAEFERVPEKLRKGLGRYE
;
A
#
# COMPACT_ATOMS: atom_id res chain seq x y z
N MET A 1 -9.47 1.18 22.42
CA MET A 1 -9.70 2.28 21.47
C MET A 1 -10.43 1.72 20.26
N SER A 2 -11.59 2.27 19.90
CA SER A 2 -12.28 1.90 18.65
C SER A 2 -11.76 2.78 17.52
N LEU A 3 -11.60 2.21 16.34
CA LEU A 3 -11.34 3.01 15.13
C LEU A 3 -12.57 3.89 14.84
N PRO A 4 -12.37 5.15 14.39
CA PRO A 4 -13.45 5.97 13.89
C PRO A 4 -14.06 5.37 12.63
N ALA A 5 -15.24 5.83 12.20
CA ALA A 5 -15.79 5.43 10.91
C ALA A 5 -14.86 5.88 9.78
N TRP A 6 -14.41 4.94 8.94
CA TRP A 6 -13.48 5.19 7.84
C TRP A 6 -13.95 4.53 6.53
N GLY A 7 -13.38 4.95 5.41
CA GLY A 7 -13.56 4.36 4.08
C GLY A 7 -12.21 4.16 3.38
N GLU A 8 -12.18 3.28 2.37
CA GLU A 8 -11.00 3.10 1.53
C GLU A 8 -11.09 3.99 0.29
N GLU A 9 -10.00 4.70 -0.01
CA GLU A 9 -9.90 5.57 -1.19
C GLU A 9 -8.54 5.41 -1.89
N PRO A 10 -8.48 5.49 -3.23
CA PRO A 10 -7.19 5.53 -3.95
C PRO A 10 -6.45 6.82 -3.62
N VAL A 11 -5.11 6.77 -3.53
CA VAL A 11 -4.32 7.98 -3.24
C VAL A 11 -4.52 9.08 -4.30
N ALA A 12 -5.04 10.22 -3.86
CA ALA A 12 -5.25 11.41 -4.70
C ALA A 12 -4.72 12.68 -4.01
N ARG A 13 -5.58 13.70 -3.80
CA ARG A 13 -5.25 14.98 -3.16
C ARG A 13 -5.57 14.98 -1.66
N HIS A 14 -5.07 13.97 -0.94
CA HIS A 14 -5.19 13.90 0.52
C HIS A 14 -4.08 14.69 1.21
N ASP A 15 -4.33 15.16 2.43
CA ASP A 15 -3.27 15.62 3.33
C ASP A 15 -2.44 14.40 3.78
N ARG A 16 -1.26 14.27 3.17
CA ARG A 16 -0.30 13.19 3.44
C ARG A 16 0.85 13.67 4.32
N ASP A 17 0.97 14.98 4.52
CA ASP A 17 2.06 15.57 5.29
C ASP A 17 1.79 15.40 6.79
N SER A 18 0.50 15.43 7.19
CA SER A 18 0.05 15.14 8.56
C SER A 18 0.07 13.66 8.94
N PHE A 19 0.30 12.74 8.02
CA PHE A 19 0.37 11.31 8.32
C PHE A 19 1.68 10.93 9.01
N ASP A 20 1.58 10.17 10.10
CA ASP A 20 2.71 9.57 10.81
C ASP A 20 2.34 8.19 11.37
N CYS A 21 3.00 7.13 10.89
CA CYS A 21 2.86 5.77 11.40
C CYS A 21 4.02 5.33 12.32
N GLY A 22 4.93 6.23 12.67
CA GLY A 22 6.14 5.96 13.45
C GLY A 22 7.32 5.45 12.62
N ASP A 23 7.14 5.13 11.34
CA ASP A 23 8.19 4.74 10.40
C ASP A 23 8.47 5.87 9.40
N ALA A 24 9.66 6.47 9.49
CA ALA A 24 10.04 7.61 8.67
C ALA A 24 10.06 7.27 7.16
N ALA A 25 10.48 6.06 6.79
CA ALA A 25 10.56 5.65 5.39
C ALA A 25 9.17 5.45 4.78
N LEU A 26 8.22 4.89 5.55
CA LEU A 26 6.82 4.78 5.11
C LEU A 26 6.13 6.14 5.01
N ASN A 27 6.38 7.03 5.96
CA ASN A 27 5.86 8.40 5.92
C ASN A 27 6.39 9.16 4.69
N GLU A 28 7.69 9.09 4.42
CA GLU A 28 8.31 9.70 3.24
C GLU A 28 7.78 9.10 1.94
N PHE A 29 7.63 7.77 1.88
CA PHE A 29 7.01 7.08 0.74
C PHE A 29 5.63 7.64 0.43
N LEU A 30 4.75 7.78 1.43
CA LEU A 30 3.38 8.27 1.22
C LEU A 30 3.38 9.73 0.73
N ARG A 31 4.21 10.60 1.34
CA ARG A 31 4.33 12.02 1.01
C ARG A 31 4.86 12.23 -0.41
N MET A 32 5.98 11.58 -0.73
CA MET A 32 6.79 11.90 -1.91
C MET A 32 6.56 10.96 -3.11
N HIS A 33 6.12 9.71 -2.91
CA HIS A 33 6.16 8.68 -3.95
C HIS A 33 4.79 8.06 -4.27
N ALA A 34 3.96 7.75 -3.27
CA ALA A 34 2.75 6.95 -3.42
C ALA A 34 1.83 7.43 -4.56
N ARG A 35 1.49 8.73 -4.60
CA ARG A 35 0.60 9.28 -5.63
C ARG A 35 1.19 9.16 -7.04
N ARG A 36 2.46 9.54 -7.21
CA ARG A 36 3.14 9.47 -8.51
C ARG A 36 3.25 8.03 -9.01
N ASN A 37 3.53 7.08 -8.11
CA ASN A 37 3.59 5.67 -8.48
C ASN A 37 2.21 5.11 -8.83
N HIS A 38 1.16 5.53 -8.11
CA HIS A 38 -0.24 5.20 -8.41
C HIS A 38 -0.66 5.68 -9.81
N GLU A 39 -0.38 6.93 -10.12
CA GLU A 39 -0.71 7.58 -11.41
C GLU A 39 0.07 6.94 -12.56
N ARG A 40 1.34 6.60 -12.36
CA ARG A 40 2.22 5.98 -13.39
C ARG A 40 2.02 4.47 -13.54
N GLY A 41 1.20 3.85 -12.70
CA GLY A 41 0.94 2.40 -12.74
C GLY A 41 2.08 1.52 -12.21
N ALA A 42 3.11 2.09 -11.57
CA ALA A 42 4.20 1.32 -10.96
C ALA A 42 3.70 0.52 -9.74
N SER A 43 2.74 1.08 -9.00
CA SER A 43 2.07 0.43 -7.88
C SER A 43 0.67 1.03 -7.72
N LYS A 44 -0.20 0.42 -6.90
CA LYS A 44 -1.49 0.97 -6.51
C LYS A 44 -1.54 1.14 -4.99
N THR A 45 -1.63 2.39 -4.57
CA THR A 45 -1.73 2.77 -3.15
C THR A 45 -3.16 3.18 -2.81
N PHE A 46 -3.68 2.65 -1.71
CA PHE A 46 -5.00 2.94 -1.15
C PHE A 46 -4.85 3.42 0.30
N LEU A 47 -5.73 4.32 0.72
CA LEU A 47 -5.72 4.98 2.02
C LEU A 47 -6.96 4.59 2.81
N ALA A 48 -6.80 4.40 4.12
CA ALA A 48 -7.91 4.40 5.07
C ALA A 48 -8.16 5.85 5.49
N VAL A 49 -9.31 6.40 5.12
CA VAL A 49 -9.66 7.82 5.31
C VAL A 49 -10.81 7.94 6.30
N ALA A 50 -10.63 8.74 7.34
CA ALA A 50 -11.67 9.00 8.32
C ALA A 50 -12.82 9.82 7.70
N LYS A 51 -14.07 9.39 7.93
CA LYS A 51 -15.24 10.00 7.27
C LYS A 51 -15.58 11.41 7.75
N HIS A 52 -15.07 11.82 8.91
CA HIS A 52 -15.47 13.07 9.56
C HIS A 52 -14.59 14.26 9.15
N ASP A 53 -13.30 14.04 8.90
CA ASP A 53 -12.30 15.08 8.67
C ASP A 53 -11.33 14.75 7.52
N ALA A 54 -11.52 13.62 6.84
CA ALA A 54 -10.64 13.11 5.79
C ALA A 54 -9.19 12.83 6.23
N THR A 55 -8.95 12.62 7.53
CA THR A 55 -7.64 12.24 8.04
C THR A 55 -7.23 10.86 7.53
N VAL A 56 -5.99 10.75 7.04
CA VAL A 56 -5.38 9.47 6.64
C VAL A 56 -5.01 8.69 7.91
N LEU A 57 -5.65 7.55 8.12
CA LEU A 57 -5.42 6.67 9.27
C LEU A 57 -4.40 5.56 8.97
N GLY A 58 -4.15 5.29 7.69
CA GLY A 58 -3.25 4.24 7.23
C GLY A 58 -3.25 4.12 5.72
N PHE A 59 -2.32 3.34 5.18
CA PHE A 59 -2.27 3.04 3.75
C PHE A 59 -1.67 1.66 3.50
N TYR A 60 -1.93 1.12 2.31
CA TYR A 60 -1.19 -0.02 1.78
C TYR A 60 -0.90 0.20 0.30
N THR A 61 0.11 -0.51 -0.22
CA THR A 61 0.52 -0.43 -1.62
C THR A 61 0.73 -1.82 -2.21
N LEU A 62 0.19 -2.05 -3.40
CA LEU A 62 0.35 -3.29 -4.16
C LEU A 62 1.10 -3.01 -5.47
N SER A 63 2.02 -3.88 -5.84
CA SER A 63 2.70 -3.84 -7.13
C SER A 63 2.87 -5.27 -7.66
N PRO A 64 2.80 -5.49 -8.99
CA PRO A 64 3.17 -6.78 -9.57
C PRO A 64 4.62 -7.13 -9.23
N ALA A 65 4.84 -8.38 -8.84
CA ALA A 65 6.17 -8.92 -8.58
C ALA A 65 6.18 -10.42 -8.92
N ALA A 66 7.36 -10.94 -9.24
CA ALA A 66 7.60 -12.36 -9.42
C ALA A 66 8.66 -12.83 -8.41
N ALA A 67 8.59 -14.10 -8.03
CA ALA A 67 9.57 -14.74 -7.16
C ALA A 67 10.06 -16.02 -7.83
N GLU A 68 11.37 -16.26 -7.74
CA GLU A 68 11.97 -17.51 -8.20
C GLU A 68 11.30 -18.71 -7.53
N PHE A 69 11.09 -19.79 -8.29
CA PHE A 69 10.47 -21.01 -7.79
C PHE A 69 11.14 -21.50 -6.50
N GLU A 70 12.48 -21.43 -6.44
CA GLU A 70 13.30 -21.83 -5.30
C GLU A 70 13.15 -20.94 -4.05
N ARG A 71 12.55 -19.75 -4.16
CA ARG A 71 12.28 -18.84 -3.04
C ARG A 71 10.85 -18.95 -2.49
N VAL A 72 9.93 -19.55 -3.25
CA VAL A 72 8.54 -19.75 -2.83
C VAL A 72 8.49 -20.85 -1.76
N PRO A 73 7.79 -20.72 -0.62
CA PRO A 73 7.65 -21.81 0.36
C PRO A 73 7.06 -23.08 -0.24
N GLU A 74 7.52 -24.27 0.18
CA GLU A 74 7.13 -25.57 -0.40
C GLU A 74 5.60 -25.78 -0.45
N LYS A 75 4.89 -25.32 0.58
CA LYS A 75 3.42 -25.39 0.67
C LYS A 75 2.71 -24.68 -0.48
N LEU A 76 3.32 -23.64 -1.05
CA LEU A 76 2.79 -22.86 -2.18
C LEU A 76 3.32 -23.35 -3.54
N ARG A 77 4.35 -24.21 -3.56
CA ARG A 77 4.89 -24.79 -4.81
C ARG A 77 4.06 -25.92 -5.38
N LYS A 78 3.29 -26.62 -4.53
CA LYS A 78 2.57 -27.83 -4.93
C LYS A 78 1.52 -27.51 -5.99
N GLY A 79 1.77 -27.94 -7.23
CA GLY A 79 0.89 -27.71 -8.39
C GLY A 79 1.31 -26.54 -9.29
N LEU A 80 2.38 -25.80 -8.96
CA LEU A 80 2.95 -24.80 -9.86
C LEU A 80 3.80 -25.48 -10.94
N GLY A 81 3.60 -25.09 -12.20
CA GLY A 81 4.46 -25.50 -13.31
C GLY A 81 5.88 -24.95 -13.13
N ARG A 82 6.88 -25.76 -13.46
CA ARG A 82 8.26 -25.26 -13.62
C ARG A 82 8.39 -24.75 -15.04
N TYR A 83 8.61 -23.45 -15.19
CA TYR A 83 8.90 -22.81 -16.46
C TYR A 83 10.35 -22.31 -16.38
N GLU A 84 11.13 -22.54 -17.45
CA GLU A 84 12.49 -22.02 -17.61
C GLU A 84 12.49 -20.52 -17.92
#